data_AF-A6LNU2-F1
#
_entry.id   AF-A6LNU2-F1
#
_cell.length_a   1.000
_cell.length_b   1.000
_cell.length_c   1.000
_cell.angle_alpha   90.00
_cell.angle_beta   90.00
_cell.angle_gamma   90.00
#
_symmetry.space_group_name_H-M   'P 1'
#
loop_
_entity.id
_entity.type
_entity.pdbx_description
1 polymer ?
#
loop_
_entity_poly.entity_id
_entity_poly.type
_entity_poly.pdbx_seq_one_letter_code
_entity_poly.pdbx_strand_id
1 'polypeptide(L)'
;MAFHYTIEMLLNDQKANVIMNNQEIIEIARTNQTEIKYDNGKLVLTCAPNHDIDEELVKKILSVVKSTVVANAYLIDGKSKVEIFNGKLDPKNPFGTSNEEFEERTIESLEEEDGITIDEDLEDFLRYTDEEE
;
A
#
# COMPACT_ATOMS: atom_id res chain seq x y z
N MET A 1 -11.86 -1.26 -10.27
CA MET A 1 -11.19 -2.30 -9.46
C MET A 1 -11.09 -1.81 -8.03
N ALA A 2 -11.12 -2.72 -7.05
CA ALA A 2 -10.99 -2.35 -5.64
C ALA A 2 -9.52 -2.58 -5.23
N PHE A 3 -8.79 -1.49 -5.02
CA PHE A 3 -7.45 -1.54 -4.44
C PHE A 3 -7.56 -1.37 -2.93
N HIS A 4 -6.69 -2.00 -2.16
CA HIS A 4 -6.58 -1.72 -0.72
C HIS A 4 -5.12 -1.65 -0.30
N TYR A 5 -4.85 -0.78 0.67
CA TYR A 5 -3.52 -0.64 1.25
C TYR A 5 -3.36 -1.52 2.48
N THR A 6 -2.21 -2.18 2.58
CA THR A 6 -1.82 -2.95 3.76
C THR A 6 -0.48 -2.47 4.26
N ILE A 7 -0.35 -2.20 5.55
CA ILE A 7 0.93 -1.89 6.21
C ILE A 7 1.27 -3.00 7.18
N GLU A 8 2.47 -3.55 7.05
CA GLU A 8 3.08 -4.42 8.04
C GLU A 8 4.12 -3.64 8.84
N MET A 9 3.98 -3.55 10.15
CA MET A 9 4.98 -2.96 11.03
C MET A 9 5.61 -4.03 11.91
N LEU A 10 6.94 -4.12 11.92
CA LEU A 10 7.69 -5.03 12.77
C LEU A 10 7.75 -4.49 14.20
N LEU A 11 7.18 -5.23 15.15
CA LEU A 11 7.11 -4.82 16.55
C LEU A 11 6.99 -6.00 17.51
N ASN A 12 7.60 -5.82 18.69
CA ASN A 12 7.59 -6.81 19.76
C ASN A 12 6.17 -7.04 20.32
N ASP A 13 5.90 -8.25 20.80
CA ASP A 13 4.60 -8.68 21.32
C ASP A 13 4.05 -7.76 22.42
N GLN A 14 4.93 -7.28 23.31
CA GLN A 14 4.53 -6.36 24.37
C GLN A 14 3.96 -5.05 23.80
N LYS A 15 4.58 -4.51 22.75
CA LYS A 15 4.12 -3.26 22.12
C LYS A 15 2.87 -3.50 21.29
N ALA A 16 2.81 -4.63 20.58
CA ALA A 16 1.60 -5.06 19.87
C ALA A 16 0.41 -5.10 20.81
N ASN A 17 0.59 -5.74 21.97
CA ASN A 17 -0.49 -5.89 22.94
C ASN A 17 -0.96 -4.54 23.48
N VAL A 18 -0.06 -3.58 23.71
CA VAL A 18 -0.45 -2.21 24.11
C VAL A 18 -1.27 -1.53 23.02
N ILE A 19 -0.88 -1.66 21.74
CA ILE A 19 -1.61 -1.10 20.61
C ILE A 19 -3.00 -1.74 20.48
N MET A 20 -3.07 -3.07 20.53
CA MET A 20 -4.30 -3.85 20.39
C MET A 20 -5.30 -3.64 21.55
N ASN A 21 -4.84 -3.17 22.71
CA ASN A 21 -5.69 -2.82 23.85
C ASN A 21 -5.95 -1.30 23.97
N ASN A 22 -5.40 -0.48 23.07
CA ASN A 22 -5.59 0.97 23.12
C ASN A 22 -6.91 1.36 22.46
N GLN A 23 -7.87 1.84 23.27
CA GLN A 23 -9.20 2.21 22.78
C GLN A 23 -9.17 3.29 21.69
N GLU A 24 -8.31 4.31 21.81
CA GLU A 24 -8.23 5.38 20.82
C GLU A 24 -7.80 4.84 19.45
N ILE A 25 -6.83 3.92 19.42
CA ILE A 25 -6.35 3.31 18.17
C ILE A 25 -7.45 2.46 17.53
N ILE A 26 -8.18 1.70 18.34
CA ILE A 26 -9.29 0.86 17.88
C ILE A 26 -10.43 1.73 17.32
N GLU A 27 -10.73 2.87 17.94
CA GLU A 27 -11.77 3.80 17.47
C GLU A 27 -11.39 4.47 16.15
N ILE A 28 -10.14 4.94 16.01
CA ILE A 28 -9.64 5.52 14.76
C ILE A 28 -9.65 4.46 13.65
N ALA A 29 -9.15 3.25 13.93
CA ALA A 29 -9.15 2.15 12.97
C ALA A 29 -10.57 1.78 12.51
N ARG A 30 -11.54 1.73 13.43
CA ARG A 30 -12.95 1.49 13.08
C ARG A 30 -13.54 2.61 12.23
N THR A 31 -13.23 3.87 12.56
CA THR A 31 -13.70 5.05 11.81
C THR A 31 -13.19 5.02 10.38
N ASN A 32 -11.93 4.63 10.20
CA ASN A 32 -11.25 4.56 8.91
C ASN A 32 -11.41 3.21 8.19
N GLN A 33 -12.25 2.32 8.74
CA GLN A 33 -12.47 0.98 8.22
C GLN A 33 -11.18 0.17 8.01
N THR A 34 -10.20 0.40 8.89
CA THR A 34 -8.92 -0.30 8.92
C THR A 34 -8.98 -1.47 9.90
N GLU A 35 -8.63 -2.66 9.43
CA GLU A 35 -8.47 -3.84 10.25
C GLU A 35 -7.04 -3.88 10.82
N ILE A 36 -6.91 -4.08 12.14
CA ILE A 36 -5.61 -4.25 12.81
C ILE A 36 -5.48 -5.70 13.27
N LYS A 37 -4.42 -6.36 12.81
CA LYS A 37 -4.05 -7.73 13.20
C LYS A 37 -2.62 -7.75 13.69
N TYR A 38 -2.31 -8.70 14.57
CA TYR A 38 -0.94 -8.99 14.97
C TYR A 38 -0.63 -10.44 14.64
N ASP A 39 0.39 -10.67 13.82
CA ASP A 39 0.81 -11.99 13.38
C ASP A 39 2.35 -12.05 13.27
N ASN A 40 2.95 -13.12 13.79
CA ASN A 40 4.38 -13.41 13.63
C ASN A 40 5.35 -12.24 13.90
N GLY A 41 5.13 -11.46 14.98
CA GLY A 41 6.01 -10.34 15.30
C GLY A 41 5.72 -9.05 14.52
N LYS A 42 4.62 -8.99 13.77
CA LYS A 42 4.23 -7.85 12.92
C LYS A 42 2.80 -7.41 13.19
N LEU A 43 2.56 -6.11 13.28
CA LEU A 43 1.22 -5.53 13.22
C LEU A 43 0.86 -5.27 11.77
N VAL A 44 -0.21 -5.89 11.31
CA VAL A 44 -0.76 -5.75 9.97
C VAL A 44 -1.98 -4.83 10.04
N LEU A 45 -1.94 -3.72 9.33
CA LEU A 45 -3.05 -2.80 9.13
C LEU A 45 -3.58 -2.98 7.72
N THR A 46 -4.82 -3.41 7.56
CA THR A 46 -5.46 -3.58 6.26
C THR A 46 -6.58 -2.57 6.12
N CYS A 47 -6.42 -1.59 5.23
CA CYS A 47 -7.44 -0.58 4.98
C CYS A 47 -8.58 -1.15 4.12
N ALA A 48 -9.76 -0.52 4.21
CA ALA A 48 -10.86 -0.83 3.32
C ALA A 48 -10.50 -0.57 1.85
N PRO A 49 -11.21 -1.21 0.91
CA PRO A 49 -11.00 -0.93 -0.50
C PRO A 49 -11.28 0.55 -0.82
N ASN A 50 -10.40 1.13 -1.64
CA ASN A 50 -10.38 2.53 -2.04
C ASN A 50 -10.19 3.53 -0.89
N HIS A 51 -9.68 3.10 0.27
CA HIS A 51 -9.32 3.97 1.38
C HIS A 51 -7.81 4.05 1.51
N ASP A 52 -7.30 5.27 1.68
CA ASP A 52 -5.89 5.53 1.93
C ASP A 52 -5.47 5.14 3.35
N ILE A 53 -4.15 4.98 3.52
CA ILE A 53 -3.54 4.81 4.84
C ILE A 53 -3.78 6.08 5.65
N ASP A 54 -4.40 5.93 6.81
CA ASP A 54 -4.61 7.04 7.72
C ASP A 54 -3.33 7.43 8.47
N GLU A 55 -2.87 8.66 8.24
CA GLU A 55 -1.66 9.19 8.88
C GLU A 55 -1.83 9.35 10.40
N GLU A 56 -3.03 9.70 10.89
CA GLU A 56 -3.28 9.89 12.32
C GLU A 56 -3.15 8.55 13.07
N LEU A 57 -3.69 7.47 12.51
CA LEU A 57 -3.58 6.12 13.03
C LEU A 57 -2.12 5.69 13.15
N VAL A 58 -1.34 5.88 12.09
CA VAL A 58 0.10 5.56 12.08
C VAL A 58 0.85 6.40 13.11
N LYS A 59 0.63 7.72 13.15
CA LYS A 59 1.23 8.61 14.16
C LYS A 59 0.88 8.18 15.58
N LYS A 60 -0.37 7.80 15.84
CA LYS A 60 -0.81 7.34 17.17
C LYS A 60 -0.13 6.04 17.56
N ILE A 61 -0.04 5.08 16.64
CA ILE A 61 0.67 3.81 16.86
C ILE A 61 2.15 4.08 17.19
N LEU A 62 2.83 4.91 16.40
CA LEU A 62 4.24 5.29 16.65
C LEU A 62 4.42 6.02 17.98
N SER A 63 3.48 6.88 18.35
CA SER A 63 3.48 7.60 19.64
C SER A 63 3.35 6.66 20.84
N VAL A 64 2.56 5.60 20.72
CA VAL A 64 2.45 4.55 21.75
C VAL A 64 3.74 3.72 21.84
N VAL A 65 4.31 3.37 20.68
CA VAL A 65 5.51 2.55 20.58
C VAL A 65 6.77 3.27 21.08
N LYS A 66 6.81 4.61 20.95
CA LYS A 66 7.92 5.50 21.33
C LYS A 66 9.29 5.05 20.81
N SER A 67 9.31 4.33 19.69
CA SER A 67 10.52 3.87 19.03
C SER A 67 10.31 3.81 17.54
N THR A 68 11.41 3.81 16.80
CA THR A 68 11.42 3.47 15.39
C THR A 68 10.89 2.06 15.18
N VAL A 69 10.08 1.86 14.15
CA VAL A 69 9.61 0.53 13.70
C VAL A 69 9.93 0.37 12.23
N VAL A 70 10.30 -0.85 11.82
CA VAL A 70 10.40 -1.17 10.39
C VAL A 70 8.99 -1.38 9.88
N ALA A 71 8.64 -0.76 8.76
CA ALA A 71 7.34 -0.93 8.15
C ALA A 71 7.45 -1.15 6.64
N ASN A 72 6.57 -2.01 6.14
CA ASN A 72 6.38 -2.26 4.73
C ASN A 72 4.93 -1.95 4.37
N ALA A 73 4.70 -1.15 3.34
CA ALA A 73 3.38 -0.89 2.82
C ALA A 73 3.20 -1.54 1.44
N TYR A 74 2.03 -2.09 1.23
CA TYR A 74 1.63 -2.83 0.04
C TYR A 74 0.33 -2.26 -0.50
N LEU A 75 0.26 -2.04 -1.81
CA LEU A 75 -0.97 -1.81 -2.55
C LEU A 75 -1.41 -3.15 -3.17
N ILE A 76 -2.62 -3.58 -2.85
CA ILE A 76 -3.19 -4.81 -3.38
C ILE A 76 -4.36 -4.43 -4.28
N ASP A 77 -4.18 -4.52 -5.59
CA ASP A 77 -5.24 -4.34 -6.59
C ASP A 77 -5.56 -5.71 -7.20
N GLY A 78 -6.52 -6.43 -6.59
CA GLY A 78 -7.20 -7.66 -7.07
C GLY A 78 -6.34 -8.86 -7.51
N LYS A 79 -5.38 -8.65 -8.40
CA LYS A 79 -4.44 -9.61 -8.98
C LYS A 79 -2.97 -9.29 -8.66
N SER A 80 -2.65 -8.07 -8.23
CA SER A 80 -1.27 -7.63 -8.02
C SER A 80 -1.05 -7.09 -6.61
N LYS A 81 0.04 -7.53 -5.97
CA LYS A 81 0.57 -6.97 -4.72
C LYS A 81 1.82 -6.18 -5.06
N VAL A 82 1.77 -4.86 -4.90
CA VAL A 82 2.87 -3.94 -5.17
C VAL A 82 3.39 -3.43 -3.83
N GLU A 83 4.68 -3.59 -3.54
CA GLU A 83 5.31 -2.93 -2.39
C GLU A 83 5.54 -1.46 -2.75
N ILE A 84 4.93 -0.55 -2.00
CA ILE A 84 5.00 0.90 -2.23
C ILE A 84 5.94 1.59 -1.24
N PHE A 85 6.22 0.93 -0.12
CA PHE A 85 7.08 1.47 0.92
C PHE A 85 7.78 0.33 1.65
N ASN A 86 9.07 0.51 1.89
CA ASN A 86 9.87 -0.33 2.76
C ASN A 86 10.84 0.59 3.50
N GLY A 87 10.69 0.71 4.80
CA GLY A 87 11.47 1.69 5.53
C GLY A 87 11.29 1.63 7.04
N LYS A 88 11.84 2.65 7.70
CA LYS A 88 11.71 2.85 9.14
C LYS A 88 10.77 4.02 9.40
N LEU A 89 9.69 3.76 10.12
CA LEU A 89 8.77 4.79 10.59
C LEU A 89 9.25 5.28 11.96
N ASP A 90 9.50 6.58 12.08
CA ASP A 90 9.94 7.21 13.31
C ASP A 90 8.84 8.09 13.91
N PRO A 91 8.61 8.07 15.25
CA PRO A 91 7.58 8.90 15.88
C PRO A 91 7.81 10.42 15.72
N LYS A 92 9.04 10.85 15.41
CA LYS A 92 9.37 12.25 15.09
C LYS A 92 9.23 12.58 13.61
N ASN A 93 9.26 11.57 12.75
CA ASN A 93 9.21 11.67 11.29
C ASN A 93 8.51 10.40 10.75
N PRO A 94 7.17 10.36 10.78
CA PRO A 94 6.42 9.14 10.44
C PRO A 94 6.72 8.63 9.02
N PHE A 95 7.22 9.49 8.12
CA PHE A 95 7.63 9.13 6.75
C PHE A 95 9.09 9.50 6.42
N GLY A 96 9.87 9.95 7.40
CA GLY A 96 11.14 10.66 7.15
C GLY A 96 12.38 9.85 7.43
N THR A 97 12.74 8.98 6.49
CA THR A 97 13.95 9.04 5.63
C THR A 97 13.77 7.86 4.68
N SER A 98 13.15 8.08 3.52
CA SER A 98 13.19 7.13 2.41
C SER A 98 14.67 6.86 2.16
N ASN A 99 15.14 5.65 2.45
CA ASN A 99 16.48 5.28 2.04
C ASN A 99 16.42 5.28 0.51
N GLU A 100 17.17 6.21 -0.07
CA GLU A 100 17.20 6.58 -1.47
C GLU A 100 17.92 5.48 -2.30
N GLU A 101 17.42 4.25 -2.21
CA GLU A 101 17.73 3.14 -3.11
C GLU A 101 16.42 2.44 -3.45
N PHE A 102 15.62 3.10 -4.29
CA PHE A 102 14.83 2.35 -5.26
C PHE A 102 15.86 1.60 -6.11
N GLU A 103 16.16 0.35 -5.75
CA GLU A 103 16.47 -0.61 -6.79
C GLU A 103 15.22 -0.65 -7.68
N GLU A 104 15.28 0.04 -8.82
CA GLU A 104 14.56 -0.31 -10.05
C GLU A 104 14.85 -1.79 -10.37
N ARG A 105 14.32 -2.72 -9.57
CA ARG A 105 14.26 -4.12 -9.93
C ARG A 105 13.01 -4.34 -10.75
N THR A 106 13.22 -4.11 -12.03
CA THR A 106 12.84 -5.03 -13.10
C THR A 106 11.34 -5.23 -13.21
N ILE A 107 10.73 -4.38 -14.04
CA ILE A 107 9.68 -4.84 -14.94
C ILE A 107 10.33 -5.96 -15.74
N GLU A 108 10.17 -7.22 -15.33
CA GLU A 108 10.37 -8.33 -16.27
C GLU A 108 9.25 -8.16 -17.29
N SER A 109 9.66 -7.67 -18.46
CA SER A 109 8.92 -7.74 -19.70
C SER A 109 8.23 -9.10 -19.80
N LEU A 110 6.90 -9.07 -19.74
CA LEU A 110 6.08 -10.17 -20.22
C LEU A 110 6.06 -10.05 -21.75
N GLU A 111 7.19 -10.34 -22.39
CA GLU A 111 7.22 -10.63 -23.82
C GLU A 111 7.17 -12.15 -24.04
N GLU A 112 6.56 -12.49 -25.17
CA GLU A 112 6.26 -13.81 -25.73
C GLU A 112 5.04 -14.52 -25.11
N GLU A 113 4.00 -14.89 -25.86
CA GLU A 113 3.70 -14.84 -27.28
C GLU A 113 2.26 -15.38 -27.37
N ASP A 114 1.27 -14.59 -27.81
CA ASP A 114 0.05 -15.17 -28.40
C ASP A 114 -0.54 -14.12 -29.36
N GLY A 115 -0.40 -14.43 -30.64
CA GLY A 115 -0.58 -13.52 -31.76
C GLY A 115 -1.96 -12.88 -31.79
N ILE A 116 -2.00 -11.56 -31.62
CA ILE A 116 -3.17 -10.77 -31.94
C ILE A 116 -3.12 -10.54 -33.45
N THR A 117 -3.89 -11.35 -34.19
CA THR A 117 -4.16 -11.08 -35.60
C THR A 117 -5.05 -9.84 -35.63
N ILE A 118 -4.51 -8.71 -36.06
CA ILE A 118 -5.29 -7.49 -36.27
C ILE A 118 -6.12 -7.75 -37.53
N ASP A 119 -7.43 -7.98 -37.36
CA ASP A 119 -8.38 -8.00 -38.47
C ASP A 119 -8.31 -6.66 -39.23
N GLU A 120 -8.23 -6.74 -40.56
CA GLU A 120 -8.12 -5.62 -41.52
C GLU A 120 -9.27 -4.59 -41.45
N ASP A 121 -10.30 -4.80 -40.63
CA ASP A 121 -11.48 -3.93 -40.52
C ASP A 121 -11.28 -2.69 -39.62
N LEU A 122 -10.16 -2.57 -38.89
CA LEU A 122 -9.89 -1.42 -38.00
C LEU A 122 -9.19 -0.23 -38.67
N GLU A 123 -8.73 -0.37 -39.92
CA GLU A 123 -8.10 0.75 -40.66
C GLU A 123 -9.12 1.83 -41.10
N ASP A 124 -10.40 1.49 -41.23
CA ASP A 124 -11.42 2.43 -41.73
C ASP A 124 -11.90 3.41 -40.64
N PHE A 125 -11.68 3.10 -39.36
CA PHE A 125 -12.05 3.98 -38.24
C PHE A 125 -11.09 5.18 -38.08
N LEU A 126 -9.88 5.11 -38.63
CA LEU A 126 -8.86 6.15 -38.50
C LEU A 126 -8.88 7.20 -39.63
N ARG A 127 -9.74 7.03 -40.64
CA ARG A 127 -9.85 7.98 -41.77
C ARG A 127 -10.90 9.09 -41.58
N TYR A 128 -11.57 9.15 -40.43
CA TYR A 128 -12.68 10.10 -40.19
C TYR A 128 -12.33 11.31 -39.31
N THR A 129 -11.05 11.63 -39.15
CA THR A 129 -10.61 12.86 -38.47
C THR A 129 -9.63 13.62 -39.35
N ASP A 130 -10.13 14.24 -40.42
CA ASP A 130 -9.50 15.42 -41.03
C ASP A 130 -10.55 16.19 -41.86
N GLU A 131 -11.51 16.85 -41.19
CA GLU A 131 -12.25 17.99 -41.73
C GLU A 131 -12.95 18.77 -40.59
N GLU A 132 -12.79 20.10 -40.61
CA GLU A 132 -13.27 21.15 -39.66
C GLU A 132 -12.39 21.35 -38.40
N GLU A 133 -11.64 22.45 -38.20
CA GLU A 133 -11.62 23.84 -38.70
C GLU A 133 -10.17 24.39 -38.81
#